data_AF-A0A9E5UUK9-F1
#
_entry.id   AF-A0A9E5UUK9-F1
#
_cell.length_a   1.000
_cell.length_b   1.000
_cell.length_c   1.000
_cell.angle_alpha   90.00
_cell.angle_beta   90.00
_cell.angle_gamma   90.00
#
_symmetry.space_group_name_H-M   'P 1'
#
loop_
_entity.id
_entity.type
_entity.pdbx_description
1 polymer ?
#
loop_
_entity_poly.entity_id
_entity_poly.type
_entity_poly.pdbx_seq_one_letter_code
_entity_poly.pdbx_strand_id
1 'polypeptide(L)'
;MFGLFRLSTLGMLALLLVLLHPFNGFLLTGLLISGGMLMRLTMIMLGWLKGPVLVRFEKYGDEEDFFYPLPRLCFWLGLSTIFTSLWVANITQLYFPGEAIGVLVLAAGFVLNHFSDYARAHPNPLLIYPHWLLDLFFRTSRLERRRIAYMWLRLPWRTRLFYNGNDRAFLQWADSIIIATLY
;
A
#
# COMPACT_ATOMS: atom_id res chain seq x y z
N MET A 1 36.30 26.05 11.97
CA MET A 1 36.45 25.20 10.77
C MET A 1 35.06 24.75 10.31
N PHE A 2 34.24 25.67 9.81
CA PHE A 2 32.92 25.43 9.21
C PHE A 2 32.80 26.34 7.98
N GLY A 3 33.20 25.83 6.83
CA GLY A 3 33.02 26.50 5.54
C GLY A 3 31.58 26.34 5.11
N LEU A 4 30.74 27.33 5.44
CA LEU A 4 29.40 27.49 4.88
C LEU A 4 29.50 27.51 3.34
N PHE A 5 28.89 26.50 2.72
CA PHE A 5 28.65 26.38 1.28
C PHE A 5 27.98 27.67 0.76
N ARG A 6 28.76 28.65 0.28
CA ARG A 6 28.25 29.69 -0.62
C ARG A 6 27.99 29.01 -1.96
N LEU A 7 26.78 28.47 -2.13
CA LEU A 7 26.24 28.21 -3.46
C LEU A 7 26.26 29.54 -4.21
N SER A 8 27.12 29.64 -5.22
CA SER A 8 27.13 30.80 -6.12
C SER A 8 25.74 30.96 -6.74
N THR A 9 25.33 32.19 -7.01
CA THR A 9 24.06 32.48 -7.72
C THR A 9 23.92 31.69 -9.01
N LEU A 10 25.04 31.42 -9.69
CA LEU A 10 25.14 30.54 -10.85
C LEU A 10 24.85 29.06 -10.53
N GLY A 11 25.36 28.53 -9.42
CA GLY A 11 25.05 27.17 -8.96
C GLY A 11 23.57 27.00 -8.61
N MET A 12 22.94 28.02 -8.02
CA MET A 12 21.51 28.02 -7.71
C MET A 12 20.64 28.06 -8.99
N LEU A 13 21.03 28.85 -10.00
CA LEU A 13 20.35 28.89 -11.29
C LEU A 13 20.50 27.59 -12.09
N ALA A 14 21.68 26.97 -12.06
CA ALA A 14 21.91 25.68 -12.71
C ALA A 14 21.07 24.55 -12.06
N LEU A 15 20.98 24.55 -10.73
CA LEU A 15 20.15 23.59 -10.00
C LEU A 15 18.66 23.81 -10.28
N LEU A 16 18.21 25.07 -10.37
CA LEU A 16 16.86 25.41 -10.79
C LEU A 16 16.55 24.95 -12.23
N LEU A 17 17.47 25.15 -13.18
CA LEU A 17 17.32 24.70 -14.56
C LEU A 17 17.24 23.17 -14.67
N VAL A 18 18.06 22.45 -13.91
CA VAL A 18 18.00 20.98 -13.84
C VAL A 18 16.66 20.55 -13.25
N LEU A 19 16.21 21.14 -12.14
CA LEU A 19 14.92 20.79 -11.53
C LEU A 19 13.72 21.11 -12.44
N LEU A 20 13.79 22.16 -13.24
CA LEU A 20 12.74 22.58 -14.17
C LEU A 20 12.74 21.77 -15.48
N HIS A 21 13.70 20.87 -15.69
CA HIS A 21 13.70 20.01 -16.87
C HIS A 21 12.46 19.09 -16.84
N PRO A 22 11.69 18.98 -17.95
CA PRO A 22 10.44 18.21 -17.98
C PRO A 22 10.62 16.74 -17.58
N PHE A 23 11.80 16.18 -17.84
CA PHE A 23 12.19 14.84 -17.38
C PHE A 23 12.16 14.71 -15.85
N ASN A 24 12.64 15.71 -15.11
CA ASN A 24 12.65 15.68 -13.65
C ASN A 24 11.23 15.82 -13.06
N GLY A 25 10.35 16.57 -13.74
CA GLY A 25 8.93 16.59 -13.41
C GLY A 25 8.27 15.20 -13.56
N PHE A 26 8.59 14.48 -14.65
CA PHE A 26 8.12 13.10 -14.83
C PHE A 26 8.64 12.14 -13.75
N LEU A 27 9.93 12.19 -13.41
CA LEU A 27 10.49 11.34 -12.35
C LEU A 27 9.86 11.63 -10.99
N LEU A 28 9.67 12.90 -10.65
CA LEU A 28 9.09 13.32 -9.38
C LEU A 28 7.62 12.91 -9.26
N THR A 29 6.83 13.05 -10.32
CA THR A 29 5.44 12.56 -10.33
C THR A 29 5.37 11.04 -10.18
N GLY A 30 6.26 10.29 -10.83
CA GLY A 30 6.40 8.84 -10.62
C GLY A 30 6.75 8.46 -9.17
N LEU A 31 7.66 9.22 -8.54
CA LEU A 31 8.00 9.05 -7.12
C LEU A 31 6.82 9.34 -6.19
N LEU A 32 6.10 10.44 -6.42
CA LEU A 32 4.95 10.80 -5.59
C LEU A 32 3.84 9.75 -5.69
N ILE A 33 3.55 9.26 -6.89
CA ILE A 33 2.52 8.22 -7.09
C ILE A 33 2.94 6.91 -6.42
N SER A 34 4.16 6.45 -6.66
CA SER A 34 4.65 5.19 -6.09
C SER A 34 4.80 5.25 -4.57
N GLY A 35 5.34 6.35 -4.04
CA GLY A 35 5.42 6.61 -2.61
C GLY A 35 4.05 6.67 -1.94
N GLY A 36 3.08 7.35 -2.57
CA GLY A 36 1.69 7.40 -2.07
C GLY A 36 1.03 6.01 -2.05
N MET A 37 1.27 5.18 -3.06
CA MET A 37 0.74 3.81 -3.10
C MET A 37 1.43 2.90 -2.08
N LEU A 38 2.74 3.03 -1.87
CA LEU A 38 3.45 2.31 -0.81
C LEU A 38 2.94 2.70 0.56
N MET A 39 2.81 4.00 0.84
CA MET A 39 2.26 4.50 2.09
C MET A 39 0.85 3.94 2.33
N ARG A 40 -0.01 3.96 1.30
CA ARG A 40 -1.35 3.36 1.37
C ARG A 40 -1.29 1.87 1.72
N LEU A 41 -0.41 1.09 1.08
CA LEU A 41 -0.27 -0.34 1.36
C LEU A 41 0.25 -0.61 2.77
N THR A 42 1.22 0.18 3.24
CA THR A 42 1.73 0.11 4.60
C THR A 42 0.62 0.41 5.62
N MET A 43 -0.19 1.44 5.40
CA MET A 43 -1.34 1.73 6.28
C MET A 43 -2.36 0.59 6.31
N ILE A 44 -2.57 -0.12 5.19
CA ILE A 44 -3.44 -1.30 5.14
C ILE A 44 -2.83 -2.45 5.96
N MET A 45 -1.54 -2.74 5.76
CA MET A 45 -0.84 -3.81 6.50
C MET A 45 -0.75 -3.55 8.00
N LEU A 46 -0.57 -2.28 8.40
CA LEU A 46 -0.60 -1.87 9.81
C LEU A 46 -2.02 -1.89 10.39
N GLY A 47 -3.05 -2.08 9.57
CA GLY A 47 -4.46 -2.12 10.00
C GLY A 47 -5.12 -0.76 10.21
N TRP A 48 -4.41 0.34 9.92
CA TRP A 48 -4.95 1.70 10.02
C TRP A 48 -5.97 2.03 8.94
N LEU A 49 -6.00 1.27 7.86
CA LEU A 49 -6.85 1.55 6.71
C LEU A 49 -7.62 0.29 6.30
N LYS A 50 -8.77 0.10 6.95
CA LYS A 50 -9.60 -1.12 6.84
C LYS A 50 -10.49 -1.11 5.59
N GLY A 51 -10.89 0.07 5.13
CA GLY A 51 -11.85 0.25 4.03
C GLY A 51 -11.54 -0.52 2.73
N PRO A 52 -10.34 -0.42 2.15
CA PRO A 52 -9.98 -1.13 0.92
C PRO A 52 -9.99 -2.65 1.05
N VAL A 53 -9.82 -3.19 2.27
CA VAL A 53 -9.94 -4.62 2.54
C VAL A 53 -11.42 -4.99 2.59
N LEU A 54 -12.23 -4.24 3.34
CA LEU A 54 -13.67 -4.51 3.50
C LEU A 54 -14.43 -4.41 2.19
N VAL A 55 -14.09 -3.47 1.30
CA VAL A 55 -14.72 -3.35 -0.03
C VAL A 55 -14.60 -4.65 -0.84
N ARG A 56 -13.52 -5.42 -0.65
CA ARG A 56 -13.36 -6.70 -1.38
C ARG A 56 -14.32 -7.77 -0.90
N PHE A 57 -14.73 -7.72 0.36
CA PHE A 57 -15.70 -8.67 0.91
C PHE A 57 -17.12 -8.41 0.43
N GLU A 58 -17.43 -7.26 -0.16
CA GLU A 58 -18.75 -6.99 -0.74
C GLU A 58 -19.05 -7.86 -1.97
N LYS A 59 -18.03 -8.18 -2.77
CA LYS A 59 -18.22 -8.80 -4.09
C LYS A 59 -18.75 -10.23 -3.97
N TYR A 60 -19.84 -10.52 -4.69
CA TYR A 60 -20.36 -11.88 -4.87
C TYR A 60 -19.47 -12.64 -5.88
N GLY A 61 -18.81 -13.69 -5.40
CA GLY A 61 -18.02 -14.64 -6.19
C GLY A 61 -17.84 -15.93 -5.42
N ASP A 62 -17.48 -17.01 -6.09
CA ASP A 62 -17.31 -18.33 -5.46
C ASP A 62 -16.10 -18.38 -4.53
N GLU A 63 -15.08 -17.55 -4.78
CA GLU A 63 -13.86 -17.43 -3.97
C GLU A 63 -13.89 -16.18 -3.08
N GLU A 64 -13.38 -16.28 -1.83
CA GLU A 64 -13.08 -15.10 -1.04
C GLU A 64 -11.76 -14.50 -1.53
N ASP A 65 -11.82 -13.29 -2.10
CA ASP A 65 -10.63 -12.59 -2.57
C ASP A 65 -9.79 -12.13 -1.38
N PHE A 66 -8.85 -12.97 -0.94
CA PHE A 66 -7.90 -12.62 0.11
C PHE A 66 -7.07 -11.41 -0.34
N PHE A 67 -6.88 -10.45 0.58
CA PHE A 67 -6.01 -9.32 0.33
C PHE A 67 -4.55 -9.80 0.36
N TYR A 68 -3.96 -10.02 -0.81
CA TYR A 68 -2.54 -10.37 -0.95
C TYR A 68 -1.71 -9.11 -1.26
N PRO A 69 -1.07 -8.47 -0.25
CA PRO A 69 -0.36 -7.21 -0.46
C PRO A 69 1.00 -7.38 -1.14
N LEU A 70 1.64 -8.54 -0.99
CA LEU A 70 3.04 -8.77 -1.37
C LEU A 70 3.35 -8.43 -2.84
N PRO A 71 2.60 -8.93 -3.85
CA PRO A 71 2.89 -8.60 -5.24
C PRO A 71 2.79 -7.10 -5.52
N ARG A 72 1.80 -6.44 -4.90
CA ARG A 72 1.59 -4.99 -5.05
C ARG A 72 2.70 -4.20 -4.36
N LEU A 73 3.18 -4.65 -3.20
CA LEU A 73 4.31 -4.03 -2.50
C LEU A 73 5.58 -4.14 -3.34
N CYS A 74 5.91 -5.33 -3.84
CA CYS A 74 7.06 -5.53 -4.72
C CYS A 74 6.94 -4.63 -5.97
N PHE A 75 5.75 -4.56 -6.57
CA PHE A 75 5.51 -3.70 -7.72
C PHE A 75 5.82 -2.23 -7.42
N TRP A 76 5.21 -1.65 -6.38
CA TRP A 76 5.41 -0.23 -6.08
C TRP A 76 6.79 0.08 -5.50
N LEU A 77 7.41 -0.86 -4.79
CA LEU A 77 8.77 -0.72 -4.25
C LEU A 77 9.81 -0.76 -5.36
N GLY A 78 9.70 -1.70 -6.30
CA GLY A 78 10.57 -1.79 -7.46
C GLY A 78 10.47 -0.53 -8.33
N LEU A 79 9.25 -0.07 -8.59
CA LEU A 79 9.00 1.16 -9.35
C LEU A 79 9.57 2.40 -8.63
N SER A 80 9.37 2.53 -7.31
CA SER A 80 9.96 3.61 -6.51
C SER A 80 11.49 3.58 -6.54
N THR A 81 12.10 2.39 -6.51
CA THR A 81 13.56 2.22 -6.57
C THR A 81 14.12 2.66 -7.93
N ILE A 82 13.45 2.29 -9.04
CA ILE A 82 13.82 2.74 -10.39
C ILE A 82 13.78 4.26 -10.49
N PHE A 83 12.66 4.88 -10.10
CA PHE A 83 12.51 6.33 -10.18
C PHE A 83 13.51 7.07 -9.28
N THR A 84 13.81 6.53 -8.09
CA THR A 84 14.80 7.12 -7.18
C THR A 84 16.20 7.01 -7.79
N SER A 85 16.55 5.85 -8.37
CA SER A 85 17.84 5.63 -9.03
C SER A 85 18.05 6.58 -10.20
N LEU A 86 17.05 6.71 -11.09
CA LEU A 86 17.10 7.61 -12.24
C LEU A 86 17.21 9.08 -11.81
N TRP A 87 16.49 9.48 -10.77
CA TRP A 87 16.52 10.85 -10.26
C TRP A 87 17.86 11.19 -9.62
N VAL A 88 18.43 10.28 -8.82
CA VAL A 88 19.78 10.44 -8.23
C VAL A 88 20.85 10.47 -9.32
N ALA A 89 20.78 9.58 -10.31
CA ALA A 89 21.73 9.56 -11.42
C ALA A 89 21.67 10.85 -12.24
N ASN A 90 20.47 11.41 -12.47
CA ASN A 90 20.30 12.68 -13.17
C ASN A 90 20.97 13.86 -12.44
N ILE A 91 20.85 13.92 -11.11
CA ILE A 91 21.39 15.01 -10.29
C ILE A 91 22.90 14.85 -10.06
N THR A 92 23.35 13.66 -9.70
CA THR A 92 24.73 13.41 -9.25
C THR A 92 25.67 13.02 -10.38
N GLN A 93 25.14 12.63 -11.54
CA GLN A 93 25.89 12.03 -12.66
C GLN A 93 26.69 10.77 -12.25
N LEU A 94 26.37 10.18 -11.08
CA LEU A 94 26.92 8.93 -10.61
C LEU A 94 26.04 7.77 -11.08
N TYR A 95 26.67 6.76 -11.67
CA TYR A 95 25.97 5.53 -12.02
C TYR A 95 25.69 4.72 -10.75
N PHE A 96 24.41 4.57 -10.41
CA PHE A 96 23.94 3.71 -9.35
C PHE A 96 23.10 2.57 -9.96
N PRO A 97 23.41 1.29 -9.72
CA PRO A 97 22.69 0.16 -10.32
C PRO A 97 21.30 -0.08 -9.69
N GLY A 98 20.66 0.96 -9.14
CA GLY A 98 19.35 0.87 -8.50
C GLY A 98 18.24 0.49 -9.48
N GLU A 99 18.39 0.79 -10.76
CA GLU A 99 17.48 0.36 -11.82
C GLU A 99 17.43 -1.17 -11.93
N ALA A 100 18.59 -1.83 -11.93
CA ALA A 100 18.67 -3.29 -12.00
C ALA A 100 18.01 -3.93 -10.76
N ILE A 101 18.25 -3.37 -9.57
CA ILE A 101 17.61 -3.81 -8.33
C ILE A 101 16.09 -3.64 -8.43
N GLY A 102 15.62 -2.47 -8.90
CA GLY A 102 14.20 -2.22 -9.05
C GLY A 102 13.52 -3.16 -10.06
N VAL A 103 14.17 -3.48 -11.18
CA VAL A 103 13.69 -4.47 -12.16
C VAL A 103 13.62 -5.87 -11.54
N LEU A 104 14.61 -6.29 -10.76
CA LEU A 104 14.57 -7.58 -10.06
C LEU A 104 13.41 -7.65 -9.07
N VAL A 105 13.14 -6.57 -8.34
CA VAL A 105 11.99 -6.49 -7.42
C VAL A 105 10.66 -6.51 -8.18
N LEU A 106 10.54 -5.83 -9.32
CA LEU A 106 9.37 -5.90 -10.19
C LEU A 106 9.14 -7.32 -10.71
N ALA A 107 10.20 -7.98 -11.17
CA ALA A 107 10.15 -9.36 -11.63
C ALA A 107 9.69 -10.30 -10.52
N ALA A 108 10.21 -10.12 -9.29
CA ALA A 108 9.74 -10.86 -8.12
C ALA A 108 8.25 -10.62 -7.85
N GLY A 109 7.78 -9.37 -7.94
CA GLY A 109 6.35 -9.03 -7.82
C GLY A 109 5.47 -9.71 -8.88
N PHE A 110 5.95 -9.77 -10.13
CA PHE A 110 5.27 -10.47 -11.22
C PHE A 110 5.17 -11.98 -10.97
N VAL A 111 6.28 -12.60 -10.56
CA VAL A 111 6.33 -14.01 -10.18
C VAL A 111 5.35 -14.30 -9.03
N LEU A 112 5.36 -13.49 -7.97
CA LEU A 112 4.44 -13.64 -6.83
C LEU A 112 2.97 -13.47 -7.24
N ASN A 113 2.68 -12.60 -8.22
CA ASN A 113 1.32 -12.44 -8.73
C ASN A 113 0.88 -13.67 -9.54
N HIS A 114 1.78 -14.24 -10.34
CA HIS A 114 1.52 -15.45 -11.12
C HIS A 114 1.24 -16.66 -10.22
N PHE A 115 1.99 -16.82 -9.13
CA PHE A 115 1.76 -17.87 -8.13
C PHE A 115 0.75 -17.49 -7.03
N SER A 116 -0.06 -16.45 -7.25
CA SER A 116 -0.99 -15.98 -6.21
C SER A 116 -2.08 -17.01 -5.87
N ASP A 117 -2.49 -17.84 -6.82
CA ASP A 117 -3.48 -18.90 -6.59
C ASP A 117 -2.94 -19.99 -5.65
N TYR A 118 -1.65 -20.33 -5.79
CA TYR A 118 -0.97 -21.26 -4.88
C TYR A 118 -0.85 -20.68 -3.46
N ALA A 119 -0.53 -19.39 -3.36
CA ALA A 119 -0.46 -18.69 -2.08
C ALA A 119 -1.83 -18.56 -1.38
N ARG A 120 -2.94 -18.50 -2.15
CA ARG A 120 -4.31 -18.55 -1.63
C ARG A 120 -4.66 -19.95 -1.10
N ALA A 121 -4.25 -21.00 -1.80
CA ALA A 121 -4.54 -22.39 -1.42
C ALA A 121 -3.82 -22.83 -0.15
N HIS A 122 -2.63 -22.28 0.12
CA HIS A 122 -1.85 -22.55 1.33
C HIS A 122 -1.54 -21.25 2.05
N PRO A 123 -2.49 -20.70 2.84
CA PRO A 123 -2.29 -19.48 3.59
C PRO A 123 -1.18 -19.71 4.63
N ASN A 124 0.04 -19.37 4.24
CA ASN A 124 1.22 -19.55 5.06
C ASN A 124 1.15 -18.53 6.22
N PRO A 125 1.47 -18.90 7.48
CA PRO A 125 1.54 -17.96 8.62
C PRO A 125 2.48 -16.76 8.40
N LEU A 126 3.37 -16.82 7.39
CA LEU A 126 4.24 -15.70 6.98
C LEU A 126 3.48 -14.57 6.25
N LEU A 127 2.22 -14.77 5.87
CA LEU A 127 1.36 -13.68 5.41
C LEU A 127 1.04 -12.77 6.61
N ILE A 128 1.74 -11.64 6.68
CA ILE A 128 1.53 -10.59 7.67
C ILE A 128 0.17 -9.93 7.39
N TYR A 129 -0.88 -10.52 7.94
CA TYR A 129 -2.20 -9.88 8.02
C TYR A 129 -2.25 -9.00 9.26
N PRO A 130 -2.97 -7.87 9.20
CA PRO A 130 -3.22 -7.09 10.39
C PRO A 130 -4.08 -7.90 11.37
N HIS A 131 -3.76 -7.82 12.67
CA HIS A 131 -4.42 -8.61 13.72
C HIS A 131 -5.94 -8.51 13.69
N TRP A 132 -6.50 -7.32 13.49
CA TRP A 132 -7.96 -7.11 13.42
C TRP A 132 -8.64 -7.97 12.34
N LEU A 133 -7.93 -8.24 11.22
CA LEU A 133 -8.47 -9.00 10.11
C LEU A 133 -8.51 -10.48 10.46
N LEU A 134 -7.46 -10.99 11.09
CA LEU A 134 -7.41 -12.37 11.59
C LEU A 134 -8.51 -12.60 12.63
N ASP A 135 -8.65 -11.70 13.60
CA ASP A 135 -9.70 -11.77 14.61
C ASP A 135 -11.09 -11.79 14.00
N LEU A 136 -11.32 -10.97 12.96
CA LEU A 136 -12.57 -10.97 12.22
C LEU A 136 -12.79 -12.33 11.53
N PHE A 137 -11.79 -12.89 10.86
CA PHE A 137 -11.90 -14.20 10.21
C PHE A 137 -12.19 -15.34 11.19
N PHE A 138 -11.58 -15.34 12.37
CA PHE A 138 -11.80 -16.37 13.40
C PHE A 138 -13.21 -16.33 14.00
N ARG A 139 -13.83 -15.15 14.07
CA ARG A 139 -15.12 -14.95 14.75
C ARG A 139 -16.32 -15.02 13.81
N THR A 140 -16.10 -14.88 12.51
CA THR A 140 -17.20 -14.64 11.57
C THR A 140 -17.28 -15.64 10.44
N SER A 141 -18.49 -15.90 9.98
CA SER A 141 -18.72 -16.62 8.73
C SER A 141 -18.51 -15.73 7.51
N ARG A 142 -18.39 -16.35 6.33
CA ARG A 142 -18.32 -15.66 5.03
C ARG A 142 -19.49 -14.69 4.81
N LEU A 143 -20.70 -15.13 5.17
CA LEU A 143 -21.92 -14.32 5.02
C LEU A 143 -21.93 -13.12 5.96
N GLU A 144 -21.44 -13.29 7.19
CA GLU A 144 -21.29 -12.20 8.15
C GLU A 144 -20.29 -11.15 7.69
N ARG A 145 -19.11 -11.57 7.19
CA ARG A 145 -18.11 -10.63 6.63
C ARG A 145 -18.67 -9.80 5.48
N ARG A 146 -19.46 -10.42 4.59
CA ARG A 146 -20.15 -9.72 3.50
C ARG A 146 -21.10 -8.64 4.03
N ARG A 147 -21.89 -8.97 5.05
CA ARG A 147 -22.80 -8.00 5.70
C ARG A 147 -22.04 -6.87 6.36
N ILE A 148 -20.96 -7.18 7.08
CA ILE A 148 -20.10 -6.18 7.72
C ILE A 148 -19.51 -5.23 6.67
N ALA A 149 -19.02 -5.77 5.54
CA ALA A 149 -18.53 -4.97 4.43
C ALA A 149 -19.61 -4.06 3.83
N TYR A 150 -20.81 -4.60 3.63
CA TYR A 150 -21.94 -3.81 3.13
C TYR A 150 -22.32 -2.67 4.09
N MET A 151 -22.41 -2.96 5.38
CA MET A 151 -22.71 -1.96 6.40
C MET A 151 -21.57 -0.93 6.53
N TRP A 152 -20.32 -1.35 6.37
CA TRP A 152 -19.16 -0.47 6.39
C TRP A 152 -19.25 0.62 5.33
N LEU A 153 -19.70 0.27 4.11
CA LEU A 153 -19.84 1.22 3.01
C LEU A 153 -20.90 2.29 3.26
N ARG A 154 -21.89 1.97 4.09
CA ARG A 154 -22.97 2.88 4.48
C ARG A 154 -22.60 3.80 5.65
N LEU A 155 -21.48 3.56 6.32
CA LEU A 155 -21.07 4.39 7.45
C LEU A 155 -20.64 5.81 6.99
N PRO A 156 -21.03 6.85 7.76
CA PRO A 156 -20.48 8.19 7.60
C PRO A 156 -18.95 8.17 7.65
N TRP A 157 -18.31 9.04 6.86
CA TRP A 157 -16.84 9.06 6.76
C TRP A 157 -16.15 9.29 8.11
N ARG A 158 -16.74 10.10 9.00
CA ARG A 158 -16.21 10.38 10.35
C ARG A 158 -16.14 9.10 11.19
N THR A 159 -17.21 8.30 11.16
CA THR A 159 -17.29 7.03 11.89
C THR A 159 -16.29 6.02 11.34
N ARG A 160 -16.11 5.97 10.01
CA ARG A 160 -15.09 5.11 9.38
C ARG A 160 -13.67 5.48 9.82
N LEU A 161 -13.35 6.77 9.94
CA LEU A 161 -12.03 7.20 10.43
C LEU A 161 -11.79 6.74 11.87
N PHE A 162 -12.80 6.84 12.74
CA PHE A 162 -12.71 6.37 14.12
C PHE A 162 -12.43 4.86 14.19
N TYR A 163 -13.17 4.03 13.46
CA TYR A 163 -12.96 2.58 13.43
C TYR A 163 -11.66 2.17 12.72
N ASN A 164 -11.20 2.94 11.74
CA ASN A 164 -9.90 2.73 11.11
C ASN A 164 -8.75 2.86 12.13
N GLY A 165 -8.83 3.80 13.05
CA GLY A 165 -7.81 4.02 14.09
C GLY A 165 -7.93 3.14 15.34
N ASN A 166 -9.08 2.51 15.58
CA ASN A 166 -9.32 1.70 16.78
C ASN A 166 -9.88 0.32 16.45
N ASP A 167 -9.00 -0.69 16.51
CA ASP A 167 -9.34 -2.08 16.21
C ASP A 167 -10.42 -2.66 17.13
N ARG A 168 -10.39 -2.32 18.43
CA ARG A 168 -11.39 -2.82 19.40
C ARG A 168 -12.77 -2.26 19.10
N ALA A 169 -12.86 -0.95 18.82
CA ALA A 169 -14.12 -0.30 18.47
C ALA A 169 -14.68 -0.85 17.15
N PHE A 170 -13.81 -1.11 16.17
CA PHE A 170 -14.20 -1.75 14.92
C PHE A 170 -14.78 -3.16 15.16
N LEU A 171 -14.11 -4.00 15.96
CA LEU A 171 -14.57 -5.36 16.25
C LEU A 171 -15.89 -5.36 17.03
N GLN A 172 -16.06 -4.48 18.02
CA GLN A 172 -17.33 -4.33 18.75
C GLN A 172 -18.49 -3.91 17.84
N TRP A 173 -18.23 -3.00 16.90
CA TRP A 173 -19.21 -2.61 15.90
C TRP A 173 -19.55 -3.77 14.95
N ALA A 174 -18.56 -4.55 14.52
CA ALA A 174 -18.77 -5.75 13.71
C ALA A 174 -19.62 -6.79 14.46
N ASP A 175 -19.31 -7.07 15.72
CA ASP A 175 -20.08 -7.99 16.58
C ASP A 175 -21.54 -7.51 16.72
N SER A 176 -21.75 -6.20 16.87
CA SER A 176 -23.10 -5.62 16.96
C SER A 176 -23.93 -5.85 15.69
N ILE A 177 -23.31 -5.77 14.51
CA ILE A 177 -23.98 -6.08 13.23
C ILE A 177 -24.36 -7.56 13.16
N ILE A 178 -23.47 -8.45 13.59
CA ILE A 178 -23.73 -9.89 13.55
C ILE A 178 -24.93 -10.22 14.45
N ILE A 179 -24.89 -9.77 15.71
CA ILE A 179 -25.96 -9.99 16.69
C ILE A 179 -27.29 -9.45 16.16
N ALA A 180 -27.30 -8.23 15.62
CA ALA A 180 -28.52 -7.61 15.07
C ALA A 180 -29.13 -8.34 13.87
N THR A 181 -28.42 -9.32 13.29
CA THR A 181 -28.91 -10.10 12.14
C THR A 181 -29.24 -11.56 12.46
N LEU A 182 -29.00 -12.00 13.68
CA LEU A 182 -29.37 -13.34 14.18
C LEU A 182 -30.74 -13.34 14.87
N TYR A 183 -31.24 -12.17 15.26
CA TYR A 183 -32.59 -11.94 15.79
C TYR A 183 -33.50 -11.39 14.70
#